data_AF-W2WL56-F1
#
_entry.id   AF-W2WL56-F1
#
_cell.length_a   1.000
_cell.length_b   1.000
_cell.length_c   1.000
_cell.angle_alpha   90.00
_cell.angle_beta   90.00
_cell.angle_gamma   90.00
#
_symmetry.space_group_name_H-M   'P 1'
#
loop_
_entity.id
_entity.type
_entity.pdbx_description
1 polymer ?
#
loop_
_entity_poly.entity_id
_entity_poly.type
_entity_poly.pdbx_seq_one_letter_code
_entity_poly.pdbx_strand_id
1 'polypeptide(L)'
;SPIYRTSTQWAAQYTPEQVQVVHTNGGCFPYPVVDKDGNTGDDLASSGPDSKSCNGPSVESQVYGRAKRFTDKWAIMYAWYLPKNSNGWGIESRHLWLETIVWLDSFVLESPTILAVTTWHQGKYQKYLPPVADTLNGTSVKLDYTNTLEYGYMLDVTKRIGETQDPN
;
A
#
# COMPACT_ATOMS: atom_id res chain seq x y z
N SER A 1 12.89 32.07 -6.88
CA SER A 1 13.27 31.57 -5.54
C SER A 1 12.69 30.20 -5.34
N PRO A 2 13.47 29.16 -5.00
CA PRO A 2 12.89 27.85 -4.77
C PRO A 2 12.12 27.88 -3.45
N ILE A 3 10.85 27.55 -3.53
CA ILE A 3 9.88 27.55 -2.43
C ILE A 3 10.22 26.37 -1.52
N TYR A 4 10.64 26.63 -0.28
CA TYR A 4 10.76 25.61 0.75
C TYR A 4 9.35 25.09 1.12
N ARG A 5 8.90 24.04 0.45
CA ARG A 5 7.69 23.28 0.83
C ARG A 5 8.00 22.36 2.02
N THR A 6 7.08 22.28 2.97
CA THR A 6 7.23 21.46 4.19
C THR A 6 7.08 19.97 3.89
N SER A 7 7.67 19.09 4.70
CA SER A 7 7.59 17.63 4.51
C SER A 7 6.15 17.09 4.45
N THR A 8 5.20 17.76 5.11
CA THR A 8 3.77 17.45 5.09
C THR A 8 3.10 17.84 3.76
N GLN A 9 3.47 18.96 3.15
CA GLN A 9 3.00 19.34 1.81
C GLN A 9 3.55 18.41 0.71
N TRP A 10 4.78 17.91 0.87
CA TRP A 10 5.37 16.92 -0.05
C TRP A 10 4.71 15.54 0.10
N ALA A 11 4.51 15.09 1.34
CA ALA A 11 3.91 13.78 1.62
C ALA A 11 2.44 13.68 1.17
N ALA A 12 1.73 14.78 0.91
CA ALA A 12 0.38 14.76 0.37
C ALA A 12 0.33 14.79 -1.18
N GLN A 13 1.38 15.31 -1.83
CA GLN A 13 1.40 15.47 -3.29
C GLN A 13 2.06 14.29 -4.02
N TYR A 14 3.02 13.59 -3.40
CA TYR A 14 3.82 12.55 -4.06
C TYR A 14 3.56 11.14 -3.56
N THR A 15 2.82 10.95 -2.45
CA THR A 15 2.52 9.61 -1.93
C THR A 15 1.80 8.71 -2.94
N PRO A 16 0.71 9.11 -3.60
CA PRO A 16 -0.09 8.16 -4.37
C PRO A 16 0.58 7.77 -5.70
N GLU A 17 1.36 8.66 -6.31
CA GLU A 17 2.01 8.40 -7.60
C GLU A 17 3.21 7.45 -7.50
N GLN A 18 3.76 7.23 -6.30
CA GLN A 18 4.94 6.37 -6.13
C GLN A 18 4.59 4.88 -6.04
N VAL A 19 3.31 4.50 -5.98
CA VAL A 19 2.89 3.10 -5.91
C VAL A 19 1.74 2.83 -6.88
N GLN A 20 1.80 1.68 -7.55
CA GLN A 20 0.74 1.13 -8.39
C GLN A 20 0.38 -0.24 -7.83
N VAL A 21 -0.89 -0.45 -7.54
CA VAL A 21 -1.35 -1.67 -6.88
C VAL A 21 -2.27 -2.45 -7.79
N VAL A 22 -1.97 -3.72 -7.99
CA VAL A 22 -2.90 -4.69 -8.57
C VAL A 22 -3.41 -5.60 -7.47
N HIS A 23 -4.67 -6.00 -7.59
CA HIS A 23 -5.27 -7.03 -6.75
C HIS A 23 -5.32 -8.32 -7.55
N THR A 24 -4.62 -9.36 -7.09
CA THR A 24 -4.73 -10.69 -7.70
C THR A 24 -5.29 -11.71 -6.73
N ASN A 25 -5.95 -12.73 -7.27
CA ASN A 25 -6.54 -13.83 -6.50
C ASN A 25 -7.73 -13.48 -5.57
N GLY A 26 -8.31 -12.28 -5.75
CA GLY A 26 -9.62 -11.91 -5.22
C GLY A 26 -9.72 -11.71 -3.70
N GLY A 27 -10.95 -11.44 -3.26
CA GLY A 27 -11.33 -11.11 -1.88
C GLY A 27 -11.52 -9.60 -1.67
N CYS A 28 -11.21 -9.06 -0.49
CA CYS A 28 -11.45 -7.66 -0.16
C CYS A 28 -10.59 -6.67 -0.94
N PHE A 29 -11.21 -5.56 -1.33
CA PHE A 29 -10.51 -4.34 -1.75
C PHE A 29 -10.16 -3.47 -0.53
N PRO A 30 -9.22 -2.50 -0.67
CA PRO A 30 -8.99 -1.53 0.39
C PRO A 30 -10.21 -0.63 0.60
N TYR A 31 -10.47 -0.24 1.84
CA TYR A 31 -11.54 0.67 2.25
C TYR A 31 -10.98 1.85 3.06
N PRO A 32 -11.65 3.01 3.06
CA PRO A 32 -11.37 4.05 4.03
C PRO A 32 -11.72 3.55 5.44
N VAL A 33 -10.78 3.67 6.38
CA VAL A 33 -10.99 3.31 7.79
C VAL A 33 -11.39 4.51 8.66
N VAL A 34 -11.08 5.72 8.20
CA VAL A 34 -11.27 6.95 8.97
C VAL A 34 -11.72 8.07 8.04
N ASP A 35 -12.73 8.84 8.48
CA ASP A 35 -13.20 10.02 7.77
C ASP A 35 -12.57 11.33 8.30
N LYS A 36 -12.91 12.46 7.67
CA LYS A 36 -12.41 13.79 8.05
C LYS A 36 -12.75 14.24 9.47
N ASP A 37 -13.80 13.67 10.07
CA ASP A 37 -14.28 14.00 11.42
C ASP A 37 -13.69 13.03 12.47
N GLY A 38 -12.88 12.06 12.04
CA GLY A 38 -12.24 11.08 12.89
C GLY A 38 -13.13 9.88 13.23
N ASN A 39 -14.25 9.70 12.53
CA ASN A 39 -15.07 8.51 12.71
C ASN A 39 -14.39 7.31 12.06
N THR A 40 -14.41 6.18 12.75
CA THR A 40 -14.01 4.88 12.21
C THR A 40 -15.28 4.02 12.10
N GLY A 41 -15.58 3.48 10.92
CA GLY A 41 -16.83 2.75 10.67
C GLY A 41 -16.97 1.45 11.47
N ASP A 42 -18.20 0.96 11.63
CA ASP A 42 -18.49 -0.37 12.19
C ASP A 42 -18.28 -1.44 11.11
N ASP A 43 -17.25 -2.25 11.31
CA ASP A 43 -16.72 -3.19 10.33
C ASP A 43 -17.56 -4.43 10.03
N LEU A 44 -17.26 -5.02 8.87
CA LEU A 44 -17.83 -6.27 8.38
C LEU A 44 -17.54 -7.47 9.29
N ALA A 45 -18.48 -8.42 9.33
CA ALA A 45 -18.35 -9.65 10.10
C ALA A 45 -17.06 -10.42 9.79
N SER A 46 -16.43 -10.99 10.82
CA SER A 46 -15.14 -11.70 10.72
C SER A 46 -15.20 -13.04 10.00
N SER A 47 -16.39 -13.53 9.63
CA SER A 47 -16.59 -14.85 9.02
C SER A 47 -17.59 -14.77 7.85
N GLY A 48 -17.49 -15.73 6.92
CA GLY A 48 -18.29 -15.77 5.68
C GLY A 48 -17.45 -15.60 4.42
N PRO A 49 -17.98 -15.88 3.21
CA PRO A 49 -17.18 -15.90 1.98
C PRO A 49 -16.46 -14.57 1.73
N ASP A 50 -15.16 -14.64 1.40
CA ASP A 50 -14.20 -13.52 1.24
C ASP A 50 -14.74 -12.32 0.45
N SER A 51 -15.66 -12.57 -0.48
CA SER A 51 -16.14 -11.60 -1.44
C SER A 51 -17.49 -10.99 -1.06
N LYS A 52 -18.34 -11.65 -0.26
CA LYS A 52 -19.77 -11.26 -0.16
C LYS A 52 -20.04 -9.94 0.58
N SER A 53 -19.04 -9.30 1.16
CA SER A 53 -19.22 -8.05 1.92
C SER A 53 -18.16 -6.96 1.69
N CYS A 54 -17.05 -7.25 1.02
CA CYS A 54 -15.95 -6.29 0.77
C CYS A 54 -15.49 -6.25 -0.72
N ASN A 55 -16.41 -6.58 -1.64
CA ASN A 55 -16.21 -6.54 -3.10
C ASN A 55 -16.35 -5.12 -3.70
N GLY A 56 -16.30 -4.06 -2.88
CA GLY A 56 -16.40 -2.69 -3.40
C GLY A 56 -15.34 -2.44 -4.48
N PRO A 57 -15.67 -1.69 -5.54
CA PRO A 57 -14.72 -1.42 -6.61
C PRO A 57 -13.52 -0.61 -6.09
N SER A 58 -12.35 -0.78 -6.70
CA SER A 58 -11.09 -0.08 -6.32
C SER A 58 -11.21 1.45 -6.32
N VAL A 59 -12.19 2.01 -7.02
CA VAL A 59 -12.45 3.46 -7.11
C VAL A 59 -12.88 4.11 -5.80
N GLU A 60 -13.28 3.34 -4.79
CA GLU A 60 -13.55 3.82 -3.41
C GLU A 60 -12.39 3.49 -2.45
N SER A 61 -11.28 2.97 -2.96
CA SER A 61 -10.18 2.50 -2.12
C SER A 61 -9.29 3.64 -1.65
N GLN A 62 -8.77 3.50 -0.42
CA GLN A 62 -7.95 4.52 0.23
C GLN A 62 -6.53 4.01 0.45
N VAL A 63 -5.54 4.83 0.12
CA VAL A 63 -4.15 4.64 0.53
C VAL A 63 -3.78 5.66 1.60
N TYR A 64 -3.01 5.21 2.60
CA TYR A 64 -2.47 6.04 3.66
C TYR A 64 -0.95 6.14 3.50
N GLY A 65 -0.41 7.35 3.52
CA GLY A 65 1.02 7.60 3.34
C GLY A 65 1.65 8.28 4.57
N ARG A 66 2.82 7.81 4.99
CA ARG A 66 3.64 8.50 6.00
C ARG A 66 5.10 8.52 5.61
N ALA A 67 5.64 9.71 5.43
CA ALA A 67 7.05 9.92 5.10
C ALA A 67 7.88 10.32 6.33
N LYS A 68 9.12 9.81 6.41
CA LYS A 68 10.10 10.24 7.40
C LYS A 68 11.52 10.16 6.85
N ARG A 69 12.35 11.14 7.21
CA ARG A 69 13.79 11.07 6.94
C ARG A 69 14.44 10.09 7.90
N PHE A 70 15.20 9.16 7.36
CA PHE A 70 16.02 8.22 8.12
C PHE A 70 17.46 8.40 7.66
N THR A 71 18.30 8.95 8.53
CA THR A 71 19.67 9.40 8.19
C THR A 71 19.68 10.37 7.00
N ASP A 72 20.36 10.00 5.92
CA ASP A 72 20.50 10.70 4.65
C ASP A 72 19.54 10.17 3.57
N LYS A 73 18.63 9.26 3.95
CA LYS A 73 17.61 8.65 3.08
C LYS A 73 16.22 9.03 3.54
N TRP A 74 15.25 8.71 2.70
CA TRP A 74 13.85 8.92 3.00
C TRP A 74 13.07 7.63 2.88
N ALA A 75 12.13 7.43 3.80
CA ALA A 75 11.20 6.32 3.80
C ALA A 75 9.77 6.84 3.68
N ILE A 76 9.00 6.30 2.75
CA ILE A 76 7.54 6.47 2.69
C ILE A 76 6.92 5.11 2.97
N MET A 77 6.16 5.04 4.05
CA MET A 77 5.28 3.91 4.29
C MET A 77 3.94 4.17 3.61
N TYR A 78 3.51 3.22 2.80
CA TYR A 78 2.16 3.13 2.25
C TYR A 78 1.40 2.04 2.98
N ALA A 79 0.15 2.32 3.33
CA ALA A 79 -0.71 1.37 3.99
C ALA A 79 -2.11 1.36 3.39
N TRP A 80 -2.71 0.17 3.35
CA TRP A 80 -4.08 -0.08 2.90
C TRP A 80 -4.83 -0.82 3.99
N TYR A 81 -6.08 -0.42 4.21
CA TYR A 81 -6.96 -1.08 5.17
C TYR A 81 -7.92 -2.01 4.45
N LEU A 82 -7.94 -3.28 4.87
CA LEU A 82 -8.93 -4.27 4.47
C LEU A 82 -9.87 -4.52 5.66
N PRO A 83 -11.20 -4.45 5.48
CA PRO A 83 -12.15 -4.66 6.59
C PRO A 83 -12.13 -6.10 7.13
N LYS A 84 -11.66 -7.06 6.32
CA LYS A 84 -11.58 -8.47 6.66
C LYS A 84 -10.31 -9.10 6.09
N ASN A 85 -9.65 -9.94 6.88
CA ASN A 85 -8.67 -10.91 6.40
C ASN A 85 -9.34 -12.28 6.41
N SER A 86 -9.56 -12.83 5.22
CA SER A 86 -10.32 -14.06 5.05
C SER A 86 -9.77 -14.74 3.82
N ASN A 87 -9.36 -15.98 3.96
CA ASN A 87 -8.98 -16.80 2.81
C ASN A 87 -9.92 -18.00 2.61
N GLY A 88 -10.92 -18.19 3.48
CA GLY A 88 -11.82 -19.34 3.43
C GLY A 88 -11.19 -20.67 3.86
N TRP A 89 -9.94 -20.67 4.34
CA TRP A 89 -9.16 -21.85 4.71
C TRP A 89 -8.53 -21.73 6.11
N GLY A 90 -9.27 -21.13 7.05
CA GLY A 90 -8.89 -21.06 8.46
C GLY A 90 -8.11 -19.82 8.86
N ILE A 91 -7.81 -18.91 7.93
CA ILE A 91 -7.30 -17.57 8.24
C ILE A 91 -8.49 -16.60 8.16
N GLU A 92 -8.96 -16.17 9.33
CA GLU A 92 -10.12 -15.29 9.49
C GLU A 92 -9.84 -14.26 10.60
N SER A 93 -9.83 -12.97 10.27
CA SER A 93 -9.82 -11.89 11.25
C SER A 93 -10.60 -10.67 10.74
N ARG A 94 -11.13 -9.88 11.68
CA ARG A 94 -11.53 -8.51 11.36
C ARG A 94 -10.29 -7.67 11.22
N HIS A 95 -10.33 -6.73 10.30
CA HIS A 95 -9.27 -5.75 10.04
C HIS A 95 -7.98 -6.39 9.55
N LEU A 96 -7.40 -5.76 8.55
CA LEU A 96 -6.05 -6.04 8.11
C LEU A 96 -5.46 -4.76 7.56
N TRP A 97 -4.22 -4.50 7.95
CA TRP A 97 -3.40 -3.49 7.32
C TRP A 97 -2.38 -4.20 6.44
N LEU A 98 -2.31 -3.76 5.18
CA LEU A 98 -1.23 -4.10 4.28
C LEU A 98 -0.29 -2.90 4.20
N GLU A 99 1.02 -3.13 4.23
CA GLU A 99 1.98 -2.05 4.15
C GLU A 99 3.20 -2.36 3.27
N THR A 100 3.77 -1.30 2.69
CA THR A 100 5.08 -1.31 2.05
C THR A 100 5.86 -0.05 2.42
N ILE A 101 7.19 -0.12 2.36
CA ILE A 101 8.07 1.02 2.53
C ILE A 101 8.88 1.23 1.25
N VAL A 102 8.74 2.41 0.65
CA VAL A 102 9.56 2.86 -0.48
C VAL A 102 10.67 3.76 0.06
N TRP A 103 11.91 3.39 -0.23
CA TRP A 103 13.10 4.10 0.19
C TRP A 103 13.66 4.93 -0.95
N LEU A 104 13.86 6.22 -0.71
CA LEU A 104 14.29 7.20 -1.72
C LEU A 104 15.62 7.84 -1.32
N ASP A 105 16.37 8.27 -2.33
CA ASP A 105 17.60 9.04 -2.17
C ASP A 105 17.34 10.48 -1.66
N SER A 106 16.26 11.10 -2.10
CA SER A 106 15.95 12.50 -1.81
C SER A 106 14.45 12.79 -2.00
N PHE A 107 13.95 13.84 -1.33
CA PHE A 107 12.63 14.43 -1.62
C PHE A 107 12.71 15.81 -2.26
N VAL A 108 13.91 16.35 -2.45
CA VAL A 108 14.08 17.67 -3.07
C VAL A 108 14.31 17.58 -4.58
N LEU A 109 14.47 16.38 -5.12
CA LEU A 109 14.65 16.13 -6.55
C LEU A 109 13.28 16.04 -7.22
N GLU A 110 13.18 16.58 -8.44
CA GLU A 110 11.97 16.44 -9.27
C GLU A 110 11.70 14.95 -9.62
N SER A 111 12.76 14.15 -9.72
CA SER A 111 12.72 12.72 -9.99
C SER A 111 13.59 11.97 -8.98
N PRO A 112 13.06 11.61 -7.80
CA PRO A 112 13.81 10.86 -6.80
C PRO A 112 14.09 9.43 -7.27
N THR A 113 15.23 8.88 -6.86
CA THR A 113 15.61 7.49 -7.16
C THR A 113 15.04 6.56 -6.11
N ILE A 114 14.32 5.51 -6.54
CA ILE A 114 13.95 4.42 -5.66
C ILE A 114 15.18 3.57 -5.37
N LEU A 115 15.61 3.61 -4.12
CA LEU A 115 16.76 2.85 -3.64
C LEU A 115 16.33 1.44 -3.23
N ALA A 116 15.22 1.31 -2.52
CA ALA A 116 14.73 0.03 -2.06
C ALA A 116 13.22 0.01 -1.88
N VAL A 117 12.66 -1.20 -1.90
CA VAL A 117 11.27 -1.46 -1.52
C VAL A 117 11.26 -2.54 -0.44
N THR A 118 10.46 -2.33 0.60
CA THR A 118 10.26 -3.30 1.69
C THR A 118 8.79 -3.68 1.76
N THR A 119 8.48 -4.97 1.60
CA THR A 119 7.11 -5.49 1.62
C THR A 119 6.93 -6.52 2.74
N TRP A 120 5.68 -6.78 3.13
CA TRP A 120 5.34 -7.86 4.06
C TRP A 120 4.74 -9.06 3.32
N HIS A 121 5.47 -10.17 3.29
CA HIS A 121 4.94 -11.45 2.82
C HIS A 121 5.63 -12.64 3.47
N GLN A 122 4.92 -13.77 3.55
CA GLN A 122 5.40 -15.02 4.17
C GLN A 122 5.91 -14.82 5.61
N GLY A 123 5.23 -13.96 6.39
CA GLY A 123 5.52 -13.75 7.81
C GLY A 123 6.79 -12.95 8.11
N LYS A 124 7.36 -12.24 7.12
CA LYS A 124 8.55 -11.41 7.31
C LYS A 124 8.58 -10.20 6.36
N TYR A 125 9.40 -9.23 6.71
CA TYR A 125 9.75 -8.14 5.80
C TYR A 125 10.75 -8.60 4.75
N GLN A 126 10.37 -8.48 3.49
CA GLN A 126 11.28 -8.65 2.36
C GLN A 126 11.88 -7.33 1.96
N LYS A 127 13.08 -7.38 1.39
CA LYS A 127 13.85 -6.18 1.02
C LYS A 127 14.37 -6.34 -0.39
N TYR A 128 14.03 -5.40 -1.26
CA TYR A 128 14.47 -5.35 -2.65
C TYR A 128 15.41 -4.14 -2.83
N LEU A 129 16.72 -4.39 -2.97
CA LEU A 129 17.77 -3.37 -3.01
C LEU A 129 18.85 -3.72 -4.09
N PRO A 130 18.94 -2.96 -5.20
CA PRO A 130 17.89 -2.11 -5.74
C PRO A 130 16.69 -2.96 -6.22
N PRO A 131 15.49 -2.40 -6.36
CA PRO A 131 14.38 -3.09 -7.02
C PRO A 131 14.74 -3.42 -8.47
N VAL A 132 14.24 -4.55 -8.96
CA VAL A 132 14.43 -4.92 -10.37
C VAL A 132 13.63 -3.98 -11.27
N ALA A 133 14.16 -3.65 -12.45
CA ALA A 133 13.51 -2.68 -13.34
C ALA A 133 12.07 -3.07 -13.72
N ASP A 134 11.80 -4.36 -13.92
CA ASP A 134 10.46 -4.88 -14.25
C ASP A 134 9.41 -4.63 -13.17
N THR A 135 9.81 -4.35 -11.92
CA THR A 135 8.89 -4.02 -10.82
C THR A 135 8.70 -2.52 -10.63
N LEU A 136 9.25 -1.71 -11.53
CA LEU A 136 9.10 -0.26 -11.55
C LEU A 136 8.38 0.21 -12.82
N ASN A 137 7.60 1.27 -12.70
CA ASN A 137 6.97 1.99 -13.82
C ASN A 137 7.32 3.47 -13.66
N GLY A 138 8.41 3.90 -14.32
CA GLY A 138 8.99 5.22 -14.06
C GLY A 138 9.45 5.34 -12.61
N THR A 139 8.89 6.29 -11.88
CA THR A 139 9.12 6.53 -10.45
C THR A 139 8.11 5.82 -9.55
N SER A 140 7.27 4.93 -10.08
CA SER A 140 6.28 4.16 -9.32
C SER A 140 6.73 2.72 -9.10
N VAL A 141 6.53 2.20 -7.88
CA VAL A 141 6.68 0.78 -7.55
C VAL A 141 5.40 0.03 -7.93
N LYS A 142 5.53 -1.10 -8.64
CA LYS A 142 4.42 -2.02 -8.91
C LYS A 142 4.29 -3.03 -7.77
N LEU A 143 3.11 -3.08 -7.16
CA LEU A 143 2.76 -3.93 -6.04
C LEU A 143 1.57 -4.81 -6.39
N ASP A 144 1.56 -6.02 -5.88
CA ASP A 144 0.46 -6.97 -5.95
C ASP A 144 0.09 -7.36 -4.53
N TYR A 145 -1.16 -7.12 -4.13
CA TYR A 145 -1.68 -7.79 -2.94
C TYR A 145 -2.52 -8.97 -3.38
N THR A 146 -2.22 -10.12 -2.78
CA THR A 146 -2.78 -11.40 -3.17
C THR A 146 -3.21 -12.19 -1.95
N ASN A 147 -4.39 -12.79 -2.01
CA ASN A 147 -4.89 -13.65 -0.97
C ASN A 147 -4.43 -15.10 -1.20
N THR A 148 -3.82 -15.75 -0.22
CA THR A 148 -3.27 -17.10 -0.37
C THR A 148 -3.81 -18.06 0.68
N LEU A 149 -3.79 -19.35 0.35
CA LEU A 149 -4.25 -20.41 1.25
C LEU A 149 -3.39 -20.52 2.52
N GLU A 150 -2.07 -20.35 2.37
CA GLU A 150 -1.12 -20.59 3.46
C GLU A 150 -0.86 -19.36 4.32
N TYR A 151 -0.86 -18.15 3.73
CA TYR A 151 -0.46 -16.92 4.41
C TYR A 151 -1.56 -15.86 4.48
N GLY A 152 -2.74 -16.11 3.90
CA GLY A 152 -3.77 -15.10 3.73
C GLY A 152 -3.30 -14.01 2.76
N TYR A 153 -3.71 -12.77 3.00
CA TYR A 153 -3.25 -11.62 2.24
C TYR A 153 -1.76 -11.35 2.44
N MET A 154 -1.06 -11.19 1.32
CA MET A 154 0.33 -10.76 1.26
C MET A 154 0.46 -9.58 0.31
N LEU A 155 1.44 -8.71 0.53
CA LEU A 155 1.82 -7.65 -0.40
C LEU A 155 3.23 -7.93 -0.92
N ASP A 156 3.43 -7.90 -2.23
CA ASP A 156 4.77 -8.05 -2.81
C ASP A 156 4.96 -7.20 -4.07
N VAL A 157 6.21 -7.03 -4.50
CA VAL A 157 6.52 -6.40 -5.79
C VAL A 157 6.07 -7.29 -6.95
N THR A 158 5.61 -6.68 -8.03
CA THR A 158 5.09 -7.41 -9.20
C THR A 158 5.55 -6.81 -10.51
N LYS A 159 5.46 -7.60 -11.58
CA LYS A 159 5.68 -7.13 -12.95
C LYS A 159 4.42 -6.54 -13.59
N ARG A 160 3.24 -6.80 -12.98
CA ARG A 160 1.95 -6.33 -13.47
C ARG A 160 1.79 -4.84 -13.20
N ILE A 161 1.26 -4.10 -14.16
CA ILE A 161 0.89 -2.70 -13.96
C ILE A 161 -0.42 -2.69 -13.16
N GLY A 162 -0.42 -1.97 -12.04
CA GLY A 162 -1.59 -1.77 -11.19
C GLY A 162 -2.22 -0.40 -11.38
N GLU A 163 -3.21 -0.10 -10.56
CA GLU A 163 -3.88 1.20 -10.49
C GLU A 163 -3.17 2.10 -9.48
N THR A 164 -3.14 3.41 -9.76
CA THR A 164 -2.83 4.44 -8.76
C THR A 164 -4.08 4.68 -7.92
N GLN A 165 -3.93 4.89 -6.61
CA GLN A 165 -5.04 5.16 -5.70
C GLN A 165 -5.01 6.62 -5.25
N ASP A 166 -6.17 7.23 -5.03
CA ASP A 166 -6.25 8.64 -4.62
C ASP A 166 -5.90 8.84 -3.13
N PRO A 167 -5.17 9.91 -2.76
CA PRO A 167 -4.91 10.24 -1.36
C PRO A 167 -6.11 10.96 -0.72
N ASN A 168 -6.27 10.80 0.59
CA ASN A 168 -6.98 11.75 1.48
C ASN A 168 -5.99 12.27 2.53
#